data_AF-A0A3M2ZFR5-F1
#
_entry.id   AF-A0A3M2ZFR5-F1
#
_cell.length_a   1.000
_cell.length_b   1.000
_cell.length_c   1.000
_cell.angle_alpha   90.00
_cell.angle_beta   90.00
_cell.angle_gamma   90.00
#
_symmetry.space_group_name_H-M   'P 1'
#
loop_
_entity.id
_entity.type
_entity.pdbx_description
1 polymer ?
#
loop_
_entity_poly.entity_id
_entity_poly.type
_entity_poly.pdbx_seq_one_letter_code
_entity_poly.pdbx_strand_id
1 'polypeptide(L)'
;EAGLVIHRQLLSGRANRVLILVPENLQHQWLVEMRRRFNLQVALFDAERFMESDAGNPFEDTQLALVALEWLVEDEKAQDALFAAGWDLM
;
A
#
# COMPACT_ATOMS: atom_id res chain seq x y z
N GLU A 1 10.14 8.94 10.95
CA GLU A 1 10.27 10.01 9.93
C GLU A 1 9.73 9.64 8.55
N ALA A 2 9.66 8.35 8.16
CA ALA A 2 9.10 7.90 6.87
C ALA A 2 7.63 8.32 6.60
N GLY A 3 6.76 8.32 7.61
CA GLY A 3 5.34 8.73 7.44
C GLY A 3 5.15 10.20 7.04
N LEU A 4 6.13 11.06 7.35
CA LEU A 4 6.06 12.49 7.03
C LEU A 4 6.42 12.78 5.55
N VAL A 5 7.22 11.91 4.92
CA VAL A 5 7.59 12.00 3.50
C VAL A 5 6.42 11.59 2.60
N ILE A 6 5.75 10.47 2.93
CA ILE A 6 4.55 9.98 2.23
C ILE A 6 3.42 11.01 2.33
N HIS A 7 3.21 11.59 3.51
CA HIS A 7 2.18 12.60 3.75
C HIS A 7 2.39 13.90 2.95
N ARG A 8 3.64 14.37 2.81
CA ARG A 8 3.94 15.64 2.11
C ARG A 8 3.74 15.54 0.60
N GLN A 9 3.90 14.35 0.02
CA GLN A 9 3.69 14.09 -1.40
C GLN A 9 2.20 13.87 -1.73
N LEU A 10 1.49 13.10 -0.89
CA LEU A 10 0.05 12.85 -1.00
C LEU A 10 -0.79 14.15 -0.91
N LEU A 11 -0.47 15.05 0.04
CA LEU A 11 -1.22 16.31 0.21
C LEU A 11 -1.06 17.32 -0.94
N SER A 12 -0.09 17.11 -1.84
CA SER A 12 0.08 18.01 -2.99
C SER A 12 -0.85 17.68 -4.17
N GLY A 13 -1.64 16.60 -4.07
CA GLY A 13 -2.61 16.20 -5.10
C GLY A 13 -1.98 15.72 -6.41
N ARG A 14 -0.70 15.36 -6.40
CA ARG A 14 0.06 14.94 -7.59
C ARG A 14 0.20 13.43 -7.75
N ALA A 15 -0.24 12.65 -6.77
CA ALA A 15 -0.21 11.20 -6.78
C ALA A 15 -1.64 10.68 -6.55
N ASN A 16 -2.09 9.80 -7.43
CA ASN A 16 -3.39 9.13 -7.35
C ASN A 16 -3.26 7.71 -6.80
N ARG A 17 -2.10 7.06 -7.03
CA ARG A 17 -1.80 5.70 -6.60
C ARG A 17 -0.61 5.68 -5.64
N VAL A 18 -0.83 5.30 -4.39
CA VAL A 18 0.22 5.22 -3.38
C VAL A 18 0.24 3.87 -2.69
N LEU A 19 1.45 3.31 -2.64
CA LEU A 19 1.76 2.13 -1.86
C LEU A 19 2.45 2.55 -0.56
N ILE A 20 2.07 1.91 0.54
CA ILE A 20 2.67 2.08 1.86
C ILE A 20 3.19 0.73 2.33
N LEU A 21 4.52 0.56 2.32
CA LEU A 21 5.17 -0.64 2.85
C LEU A 21 5.57 -0.42 4.31
N VAL A 22 5.10 -1.31 5.19
CA VAL A 22 5.42 -1.27 6.62
C VAL A 22 5.66 -2.67 7.16
N PRO A 23 6.50 -2.81 8.20
CA PRO A 23 6.55 -4.04 8.99
C PRO A 23 5.16 -4.43 9.50
N GLU A 24 4.86 -5.73 9.52
CA GLU A 24 3.56 -6.29 9.90
C GLU A 24 3.08 -5.76 11.27
N ASN A 25 3.99 -5.69 12.24
CA ASN A 25 3.69 -5.19 13.60
C ASN A 25 3.31 -3.70 13.67
N LEU A 26 3.53 -2.93 12.59
CA LEU A 26 3.20 -1.51 12.50
C LEU A 26 1.93 -1.25 11.68
N GLN A 27 1.38 -2.23 10.95
CA GLN A 27 0.26 -2.01 10.04
C GLN A 27 -0.95 -1.35 10.71
N HIS A 28 -1.36 -1.85 11.88
CA HIS A 28 -2.51 -1.31 12.59
C HIS A 28 -2.29 0.14 13.03
N GLN A 29 -1.08 0.46 13.51
CA GLN A 29 -0.73 1.83 13.89
C GLN A 29 -0.84 2.77 12.69
N TRP A 30 -0.26 2.36 11.56
CA TRP A 30 -0.29 3.14 10.33
C TRP A 30 -1.71 3.29 9.78
N LEU A 31 -2.52 2.23 9.79
CA LEU A 31 -3.92 2.30 9.37
C LEU A 31 -4.71 3.33 10.19
N VAL A 32 -4.53 3.32 11.51
CA VAL A 32 -5.14 4.30 12.42
C VAL A 32 -4.62 5.71 12.14
N GLU A 33 -3.32 5.86 11.92
CA GLU A 33 -2.70 7.16 11.64
C GLU A 33 -3.19 7.75 10.31
N MET A 34 -3.21 6.96 9.24
CA MET A 34 -3.71 7.36 7.92
C MET A 34 -5.17 7.82 7.98
N ARG A 35 -6.03 7.07 8.69
CA ARG A 35 -7.43 7.43 8.84
C ARG A 35 -7.64 8.66 9.72
N ARG A 36 -6.99 8.72 10.89
CA ARG A 36 -7.30 9.74 11.91
C ARG A 36 -6.52 11.04 11.75
N ARG A 37 -5.25 10.98 11.35
CA ARG A 37 -4.42 12.19 11.21
C ARG A 37 -4.54 12.79 9.82
N PHE A 38 -4.67 11.95 8.80
CA PHE A 38 -4.55 12.37 7.40
C PHE A 38 -5.87 12.22 6.62
N ASN A 39 -6.90 11.64 7.24
CA ASN A 39 -8.19 11.40 6.61
C ASN A 39 -8.09 10.60 5.30
N LEU A 40 -7.12 9.68 5.23
CA LEU A 40 -6.89 8.80 4.09
C LEU A 40 -7.49 7.41 4.35
N GLN A 41 -8.29 6.93 3.40
CA GLN A 41 -8.83 5.59 3.41
C GLN A 41 -7.88 4.63 2.70
N VAL A 42 -6.86 4.17 3.44
CA VAL A 42 -5.92 3.17 2.94
C VAL A 42 -6.53 1.79 3.10
N ALA A 43 -6.43 0.97 2.06
CA ALA A 43 -6.84 -0.42 2.10
C ALA A 43 -5.67 -1.28 2.58
N LEU A 44 -5.93 -2.13 3.58
CA LEU A 44 -5.00 -3.21 3.90
C LEU A 44 -5.01 -4.19 2.72
N PHE A 45 -3.83 -4.60 2.28
CA PHE A 45 -3.66 -5.53 1.17
C PHE A 45 -2.68 -6.60 1.60
N ASP A 46 -3.16 -7.85 1.60
CA ASP A 46 -2.47 -9.04 2.10
C ASP A 46 -2.52 -10.18 1.09
N ALA A 47 -1.94 -11.31 1.48
CA ALA A 47 -1.85 -12.51 0.66
C ALA A 47 -3.23 -13.09 0.30
N GLU A 48 -4.19 -13.08 1.23
CA GLU A 48 -5.55 -13.59 1.00
C GLU A 48 -6.21 -12.80 -0.13
N ARG A 49 -6.21 -11.46 -0.02
CA ARG A 49 -6.78 -10.60 -1.05
C ARG A 49 -6.07 -10.70 -2.40
N PHE A 50 -4.76 -10.93 -2.39
CA PHE A 50 -3.99 -11.16 -3.62
C PHE A 50 -4.40 -12.45 -4.31
N MET A 51 -4.58 -13.54 -3.56
CA MET A 51 -4.94 -14.86 -4.10
C MET A 51 -6.41 -14.96 -4.54
N GLU A 52 -7.31 -14.23 -3.88
CA GLU A 52 -8.75 -14.25 -4.18
C GLU A 52 -9.15 -13.38 -5.38
N SER A 53 -8.23 -12.56 -5.91
CA SER A 53 -8.52 -11.67 -7.02
C SER A 53 -8.48 -12.42 -8.36
N ASP A 54 -9.54 -12.24 -9.16
CA ASP A 54 -9.59 -12.71 -10.55
C ASP A 54 -8.92 -11.73 -11.54
N ALA A 55 -8.35 -10.63 -11.05
CA ALA A 55 -7.70 -9.62 -11.88
C ALA A 55 -6.32 -10.08 -12.38
N GLY A 56 -5.89 -9.53 -13.52
CA GLY A 56 -4.52 -9.79 -14.02
C GLY A 56 -3.44 -9.28 -13.05
N ASN A 57 -3.70 -8.15 -12.38
CA ASN A 57 -2.86 -7.62 -11.31
C ASN A 57 -3.75 -7.10 -10.16
N PRO A 58 -3.82 -7.82 -9.02
CA PRO A 58 -4.71 -7.46 -7.91
C PRO A 58 -4.44 -6.06 -7.31
N PHE A 59 -3.22 -5.54 -7.44
CA PHE A 59 -2.86 -4.21 -6.94
C PHE A 59 -3.47 -3.06 -7.77
N GLU A 60 -3.87 -3.31 -9.02
CA GLU A 60 -4.46 -2.29 -9.89
C GLU A 60 -5.82 -1.81 -9.38
N ASP A 61 -6.57 -2.69 -8.69
CA ASP A 61 -7.88 -2.41 -8.12
C ASP A 61 -7.86 -1.50 -6.88
N THR A 62 -6.67 -1.12 -6.40
CA THR A 62 -6.50 -0.30 -5.21
C THR A 62 -5.67 0.95 -5.50
N GLN A 63 -6.18 2.12 -5.09
CA GLN A 63 -5.46 3.39 -5.23
C GLN A 63 -4.51 3.67 -4.06
N LEU A 64 -4.91 3.30 -2.83
CA LEU A 64 -4.09 3.45 -1.64
C LEU A 64 -3.96 2.10 -0.95
N ALA A 65 -2.79 1.46 -1.05
CA ALA A 65 -2.53 0.16 -0.47
C ALA A 65 -1.55 0.25 0.70
N LEU A 66 -1.82 -0.46 1.78
CA LEU A 66 -0.91 -0.71 2.88
C LEU A 66 -0.58 -2.20 2.90
N VAL A 67 0.69 -2.53 2.76
CA VAL A 67 1.18 -3.90 2.52
C VAL A 67 2.28 -4.23 3.54
N ALA A 68 2.27 -5.46 4.05
CA ALA A 68 3.33 -5.99 4.91
C ALA A 68 4.62 -6.17 4.11
N LEU A 69 5.74 -5.65 4.62
CA LEU A 69 7.04 -5.89 4.00
C LEU A 69 7.40 -7.38 4.04
N GLU A 70 7.09 -8.06 5.14
CA GLU A 70 7.40 -9.46 5.39
C GLU A 70 6.75 -10.36 4.33
N TRP A 71 5.44 -10.20 4.10
CA TRP A 71 4.74 -10.93 3.04
C TRP A 71 5.36 -10.64 1.66
N LEU A 72 5.63 -9.36 1.37
CA LEU A 72 6.15 -8.99 0.06
C LEU A 72 7.52 -9.63 -0.20
N VAL A 73 8.41 -9.69 0.80
CA VAL A 73 9.74 -10.30 0.65
C VAL A 73 9.66 -11.80 0.40
N GLU A 74 8.64 -12.48 0.92
CA GLU A 74 8.48 -13.93 0.79
C GLU A 74 7.74 -14.37 -0.48
N ASP A 75 7.05 -13.46 -1.17
CA ASP A 75 6.24 -13.76 -2.36
C ASP A 75 6.70 -13.00 -3.60
N GLU A 76 7.46 -13.68 -4.46
CA GLU A 76 8.00 -13.13 -5.71
C GLU A 76 6.89 -12.70 -6.69
N LYS A 77 5.75 -13.40 -6.71
CA LYS A 77 4.62 -13.02 -7.59
C LYS A 77 3.98 -11.73 -7.13
N ALA A 78 3.82 -11.56 -5.81
CA ALA A 78 3.34 -10.32 -5.24
C ALA A 78 4.31 -9.16 -5.53
N GLN A 79 5.63 -9.39 -5.47
CA GLN A 79 6.64 -8.40 -5.86
C GLN A 79 6.48 -7.95 -7.31
N ASP A 80 6.47 -8.90 -8.24
CA ASP A 80 6.34 -8.61 -9.67
C ASP A 80 5.06 -7.83 -9.98
N ALA A 81 3.93 -8.28 -9.43
CA ALA A 81 2.64 -7.61 -9.59
C ALA A 81 2.66 -6.18 -8.99
N LEU A 82 3.26 -6.02 -7.81
CA LEU A 82 3.37 -4.73 -7.13
C LEU A 82 4.23 -3.74 -7.92
N PHE A 83 5.36 -4.18 -8.49
CA PHE A 83 6.20 -3.36 -9.35
C PHE A 83 5.51 -3.00 -10.68
N ALA A 84 4.69 -3.90 -11.21
CA ALA A 84 3.92 -3.66 -12.43
C ALA A 84 2.70 -2.74 -12.23
N ALA A 85 2.25 -2.50 -10.99
CA ALA A 85 0.98 -1.82 -10.68
C ALA A 85 0.99 -0.27 -10.81
N GLY A 86 2.07 0.32 -11.36
CA GLY A 86 2.12 1.73 -11.75
C GLY A 86 1.89 2.72 -10.60
N TRP A 87 2.50 2.48 -9.44
CA TRP A 87 2.41 3.40 -8.30
C TRP A 87 3.07 4.74 -8.59
N ASP A 88 2.41 5.85 -8.26
CA ASP A 88 2.99 7.19 -8.36
C ASP A 88 4.01 7.44 -7.23
N LEU A 89 3.82 6.73 -6.11
CA LEU A 89 4.67 6.79 -4.93
C LEU A 89 4.72 5.43 -4.22
N MET A 90 5.92 5.05 -3.79
CA MET A 90 6.24 3.86 -3.01
C MET A 90 7.14 4.24 -1.83
#